data_AF-A0A6S7F8N3-F1
#
_entry.id   AF-A0A6S7F8N3-F1
#
_cell.length_a   1.000
_cell.length_b   1.000
_cell.length_c   1.000
_cell.angle_alpha   90.00
_cell.angle_beta   90.00
_cell.angle_gamma   90.00
#
_symmetry.space_group_name_H-M   'P 1'
#
loop_
_entity.id
_entity.type
_entity.pdbx_description
1 polymer ?
#
loop_
_entity_poly.entity_id
_entity_poly.type
_entity_poly.pdbx_seq_one_letter_code
_entity_poly.pdbx_strand_id
1 'polypeptide(L)'
;MDEAVVVFSRKGLFQTRIVARDVRSREHARKLWPLVSPDALRQMVTWVSPIFEDGKLRRRSHFRQLPVDRIYDLRAHFDDEETNRQRAVQESQEHRRAKELIAAELGRRLDARLAMPWWFKDADASDYPLEGNLLLGADRVATEHPLDTPFGSRFRLDVAVLGPPVQAEPMVLGGVEIELGHAFDGRKALIGKSLGFPLISIDITEMSIDELTPEWAQQALTATTRSHEQGRRQTYIYLHDLLYPLYAQLPAFLDDEQRHQFLVFADDATLQKLAHWMNLLAERLEYPKGAVAVALVNGKSEQSRKMLERAGEVAGPDWKDFNSQRCLRLTLPRPRNTADLQAHRFHMTMARLLLSHADALVGYKYCNGVNNNDPEEDVWIAHRWIAEQGIHTQHRVLPKRLAEPINRLIAVVSDLRRDHETSAAES
;
A
#
# COMPACT_ATOMS: atom_id res chain seq x y z
N MET A 1 -15.20 17.14 14.36
CA MET A 1 -14.48 16.40 15.42
C MET A 1 -12.99 16.59 15.21
N ASP A 2 -12.19 16.69 16.27
CA ASP A 2 -10.75 16.92 16.13
C ASP A 2 -9.94 15.62 16.02
N GLU A 3 -10.55 14.49 16.39
CA GLU A 3 -9.92 13.17 16.33
C GLU A 3 -10.78 12.18 15.56
N ALA A 4 -10.12 11.17 14.99
CA ALA A 4 -10.71 9.98 14.41
C ALA A 4 -9.87 8.75 14.80
N VAL A 5 -10.45 7.57 14.62
CA VAL A 5 -9.77 6.29 14.77
C VAL A 5 -9.59 5.69 13.39
N VAL A 6 -8.36 5.27 13.09
CA VAL A 6 -8.07 4.46 11.90
C VAL A 6 -8.68 3.08 12.12
N VAL A 7 -9.57 2.65 11.21
CA VAL A 7 -10.24 1.34 11.35
C VAL A 7 -9.20 0.24 11.45
N PHE A 8 -8.18 0.31 10.60
CA PHE A 8 -7.06 -0.60 10.64
C PHE A 8 -5.71 0.08 10.41
N SER A 9 -4.80 -0.12 11.35
CA SER A 9 -3.41 0.32 11.26
C SER A 9 -2.45 -0.84 11.54
N ARG A 10 -1.14 -0.56 11.52
CA ARG A 10 -0.11 -1.53 11.91
C ARG A 10 -0.33 -2.07 13.33
N LYS A 11 -0.87 -1.25 14.23
CA LYS A 11 -1.24 -1.60 15.61
C LYS A 11 -2.47 -2.51 15.72
N GLY A 12 -3.21 -2.72 14.63
CA GLY A 12 -4.43 -3.52 14.59
C GLY A 12 -5.71 -2.69 14.56
N LEU A 13 -6.84 -3.39 14.69
CA LEU A 13 -8.17 -2.82 14.54
C LEU A 13 -8.46 -1.79 15.64
N PHE A 14 -8.83 -0.58 15.22
CA PHE A 14 -9.22 0.54 16.08
C PHE A 14 -8.18 0.97 17.14
N GLN A 15 -6.91 0.62 16.94
CA GLN A 15 -5.83 0.90 17.91
C GLN A 15 -5.13 2.24 17.68
N THR A 16 -5.41 2.94 16.58
CA THR A 16 -4.71 4.18 16.21
C THR A 16 -5.67 5.34 16.14
N ARG A 17 -5.47 6.31 17.02
CA ARG A 17 -6.13 7.63 16.97
C ARG A 17 -5.28 8.58 16.15
N ILE A 18 -5.94 9.46 15.42
CA ILE A 18 -5.31 10.53 14.65
C ILE A 18 -6.02 11.84 14.90
N VAL A 19 -5.24 12.89 15.12
CA VAL A 19 -5.73 14.26 15.24
C VAL A 19 -5.80 14.87 13.85
N ALA A 20 -6.87 15.62 13.57
CA ALA A 20 -7.12 16.20 12.26
C ALA A 20 -5.99 17.12 11.76
N ARG A 21 -5.27 17.76 12.69
CA ARG A 21 -4.14 18.65 12.39
C ARG A 21 -2.87 17.91 11.96
N ASP A 22 -2.75 16.63 12.31
CA ASP A 22 -1.59 15.79 11.96
C ASP A 22 -1.74 15.19 10.55
N VAL A 23 -2.93 15.34 9.96
CA VAL A 23 -3.19 14.97 8.57
C VAL A 23 -2.59 16.02 7.64
N ARG A 24 -1.43 15.68 7.08
CA ARG A 24 -0.59 16.55 6.24
C ARG A 24 -1.21 16.97 4.90
N SER A 25 -2.05 16.13 4.30
CA SER A 25 -2.64 16.36 2.98
C SER A 25 -3.86 15.46 2.74
N ARG A 26 -4.57 15.66 1.62
CA ARG A 26 -5.69 14.78 1.23
C ARG A 26 -5.21 13.36 0.91
N GLU A 27 -4.04 13.23 0.31
CA GLU A 27 -3.44 11.95 -0.05
C GLU A 27 -3.03 11.18 1.21
N HIS A 28 -2.50 11.90 2.21
CA HIS A 28 -2.28 11.34 3.54
C HIS A 28 -3.61 10.86 4.16
N ALA A 29 -4.69 11.66 4.07
CA ALA A 29 -6.01 11.26 4.54
C ALA A 29 -6.52 9.98 3.85
N ARG A 30 -6.33 9.84 2.54
CA ARG A 30 -6.68 8.63 1.78
C ARG A 30 -5.87 7.40 2.22
N LYS A 31 -4.58 7.55 2.55
CA LYS A 31 -3.76 6.45 3.11
C LYS A 31 -4.33 5.93 4.44
N LEU A 32 -4.88 6.84 5.25
CA LEU A 32 -5.43 6.57 6.57
C LEU A 32 -6.85 6.00 6.53
N TRP A 33 -7.65 6.34 5.54
CA TRP A 33 -9.04 5.91 5.45
C TRP A 33 -9.17 4.41 5.14
N PRO A 34 -10.14 3.65 5.69
CA PRO A 34 -11.30 4.05 6.51
C PRO A 34 -11.00 4.65 7.87
N LEU A 35 -11.75 5.69 8.22
CA LEU A 35 -11.71 6.36 9.52
C LEU A 35 -13.10 6.32 10.18
N VAL A 36 -13.13 6.16 11.49
CA VAL A 36 -14.36 6.21 12.31
C VAL A 36 -14.24 7.23 13.45
N SER A 37 -15.37 7.64 14.01
CA SER A 37 -15.42 8.47 15.20
C SER A 37 -14.81 7.73 16.40
N PRO A 38 -14.23 8.46 17.37
CA PRO A 38 -13.60 7.85 18.55
C PRO A 38 -14.60 7.36 19.61
N ASP A 39 -15.89 7.67 19.44
CA ASP A 39 -16.95 7.23 20.34
C ASP A 39 -17.29 5.74 20.14
N ALA A 40 -18.12 5.21 21.05
CA ALA A 40 -18.52 3.81 21.02
C ALA A 40 -19.32 3.41 19.77
N LEU A 41 -19.97 4.37 19.09
CA LEU A 41 -20.77 4.13 17.90
C LEU A 41 -19.92 4.03 16.63
N ARG A 42 -18.63 4.44 16.69
CA ARG A 42 -17.63 4.31 15.62
C ARG A 42 -18.20 4.65 14.23
N GLN A 43 -18.82 5.80 14.12
CA GLN A 43 -19.45 6.25 12.88
C GLN A 43 -18.39 6.59 11.84
N MET A 44 -18.59 6.25 10.58
CA MET A 44 -17.65 6.57 9.50
C MET A 44 -17.42 8.08 9.37
N VAL A 45 -16.17 8.48 9.18
CA VAL A 45 -15.77 9.88 9.05
C VAL A 45 -14.85 10.10 7.86
N THR A 46 -14.81 11.34 7.38
CA THR A 46 -13.82 11.80 6.40
C THR A 46 -13.11 13.04 6.94
N TRP A 47 -11.85 13.21 6.51
CA TRP A 47 -11.06 14.37 6.87
C TRP A 47 -11.41 15.56 5.99
N VAL A 48 -11.54 16.73 6.61
CA VAL A 48 -11.80 18.01 5.95
C VAL A 48 -10.57 18.87 6.06
N SER A 49 -10.03 19.28 4.92
CA SER A 49 -8.83 20.12 4.84
C SER A 49 -9.04 21.51 5.45
N PRO A 50 -7.98 22.13 6.00
CA PRO A 50 -8.06 23.51 6.43
C PRO A 50 -8.32 24.45 5.25
N ILE A 51 -8.92 25.61 5.52
CA ILE A 51 -9.11 26.69 4.54
C ILE A 51 -8.32 27.90 5.01
N PHE A 52 -7.53 28.46 4.10
CA PHE A 52 -6.82 29.71 4.27
C PHE A 52 -7.38 30.74 3.28
N GLU A 53 -7.67 31.95 3.77
CA GLU A 53 -8.01 33.11 2.94
C GLU A 53 -7.02 34.22 3.27
N ASP A 54 -6.41 34.83 2.26
CA ASP A 54 -5.37 35.86 2.42
C ASP A 54 -4.24 35.44 3.39
N GLY A 55 -3.84 34.16 3.32
CA GLY A 55 -2.83 33.57 4.20
C GLY A 55 -3.27 33.36 5.66
N LYS A 56 -4.51 33.72 6.02
CA LYS A 56 -5.07 33.53 7.36
C LYS A 56 -5.94 32.28 7.41
N LEU A 57 -5.75 31.47 8.45
CA LEU A 57 -6.55 30.28 8.69
C LEU A 57 -8.00 30.69 9.01
N ARG A 58 -8.93 30.32 8.12
CA ARG A 58 -10.37 30.54 8.30
C ARG A 58 -11.08 29.34 8.89
N ARG A 59 -10.66 28.15 8.48
CA ARG A 59 -11.22 26.89 8.97
C ARG A 59 -10.10 25.93 9.32
N ARG A 60 -10.12 25.44 10.56
CA ARG A 60 -9.23 24.36 10.99
C ARG A 60 -9.63 23.04 10.32
N SER A 61 -8.63 22.20 10.10
CA SER A 61 -8.86 20.80 9.74
C SER A 61 -9.71 20.12 10.79
N HIS A 62 -10.66 19.28 10.39
CA HIS A 62 -11.51 18.50 11.28
C HIS A 62 -11.99 17.24 10.56
N PHE A 63 -12.50 16.28 11.31
CA PHE A 63 -13.26 15.15 10.77
C PHE A 63 -14.74 15.46 10.75
N ARG A 64 -15.39 15.09 9.64
CA ARG A 64 -16.83 15.19 9.40
C ARG A 64 -17.39 13.78 9.26
N GLN A 65 -18.50 13.51 9.95
CA GLN A 65 -19.22 12.26 9.82
C GLN A 65 -19.77 12.10 8.40
N LEU A 66 -19.69 10.90 7.85
CA LEU A 66 -20.34 10.55 6.59
C LEU A 66 -21.85 10.30 6.85
N PRO A 67 -22.72 10.49 5.84
CA PRO A 67 -24.14 10.19 5.96
C PRO A 67 -24.37 8.78 6.52
N VAL A 68 -25.37 8.67 7.39
CA VAL A 68 -25.59 7.49 8.23
C VAL A 68 -26.67 6.62 7.61
N ASP A 69 -26.28 5.52 6.98
CA ASP A 69 -27.15 4.37 6.76
C ASP A 69 -26.99 3.34 7.91
N ARG A 70 -27.96 2.44 8.09
CA ARG A 70 -27.89 1.38 9.12
C ARG A 70 -26.67 0.47 8.96
N ILE A 71 -26.17 0.33 7.73
CA ILE A 71 -24.96 -0.41 7.34
C ILE A 71 -24.22 0.46 6.34
N TYR A 72 -22.93 0.70 6.54
CA TYR A 72 -22.11 1.39 5.55
C TYR A 72 -21.41 0.36 4.67
N ASP A 73 -21.94 0.17 3.46
CA ASP A 73 -21.38 -0.76 2.49
C ASP A 73 -20.27 -0.06 1.68
N LEU A 74 -19.02 -0.36 2.06
CA LEU A 74 -17.83 0.18 1.38
C LEU A 74 -17.75 -0.23 -0.09
N ARG A 75 -18.23 -1.43 -0.44
CA ARG A 75 -18.20 -1.92 -1.81
C ARG A 75 -19.24 -1.20 -2.65
N ALA A 76 -20.46 -1.05 -2.15
CA ALA A 76 -21.48 -0.28 -2.84
C ALA A 76 -21.06 1.17 -3.03
N HIS A 77 -20.47 1.80 -2.00
CA HIS A 77 -19.94 3.16 -2.11
C HIS A 77 -18.84 3.27 -3.19
N PHE A 78 -17.93 2.30 -3.24
CA PHE A 78 -16.91 2.20 -4.28
C PHE A 78 -17.54 2.07 -5.68
N ASP A 79 -18.49 1.15 -5.85
CA ASP A 79 -19.14 0.87 -7.13
C ASP A 79 -19.95 2.06 -7.63
N ASP A 80 -20.60 2.79 -6.71
CA ASP A 80 -21.31 4.05 -7.01
C ASP A 80 -20.33 5.14 -7.46
N GLU A 81 -19.20 5.32 -6.78
CA GLU A 81 -18.14 6.27 -7.19
C GLU A 81 -17.60 5.93 -8.60
N GLU A 82 -17.28 4.65 -8.87
CA GLU A 82 -16.82 4.20 -10.18
C GLU A 82 -17.89 4.34 -11.26
N THR A 83 -19.15 4.01 -10.95
CA THR A 83 -20.26 4.15 -11.88
C THR A 83 -20.51 5.61 -12.21
N ASN A 84 -20.43 6.51 -11.21
CA ASN A 84 -20.56 7.95 -11.42
C ASN A 84 -19.40 8.51 -12.25
N ARG A 85 -18.15 8.03 -12.02
CA ARG A 85 -16.99 8.35 -12.87
C ARG A 85 -17.25 7.96 -14.33
N GLN A 86 -17.85 6.79 -14.57
CA GLN A 86 -18.18 6.32 -15.92
C GLN A 86 -19.37 7.06 -16.54
N ARG A 87 -20.37 7.42 -15.74
CA ARG A 87 -21.58 8.13 -16.17
C ARG A 87 -21.39 9.63 -16.33
N ALA A 88 -20.34 10.23 -15.78
CA ALA A 88 -19.98 11.61 -16.04
C ALA A 88 -19.78 11.76 -17.56
N VAL A 89 -20.82 12.26 -18.23
CA VAL A 89 -21.08 12.15 -19.68
C VAL A 89 -19.96 12.75 -20.53
N GLN A 90 -19.08 13.56 -19.95
CA GLN A 90 -17.89 14.07 -20.61
C GLN A 90 -16.74 14.11 -19.60
N GLU A 91 -15.84 13.12 -19.67
CA GLU A 91 -14.46 13.35 -19.25
C GLU A 91 -14.03 14.73 -19.77
N SER A 92 -13.54 15.60 -18.87
CA SER A 92 -13.15 16.95 -19.25
C SER A 92 -12.05 16.93 -20.30
N GLN A 93 -11.94 17.98 -21.10
CA GLN A 93 -10.91 18.06 -22.12
C GLN A 93 -9.51 18.03 -21.49
N GLU A 94 -9.36 18.65 -20.32
CA GLU A 94 -8.13 18.68 -19.53
C GLU A 94 -7.76 17.27 -19.07
N HIS A 95 -8.68 16.53 -18.46
CA HIS A 95 -8.42 15.16 -17.99
C HIS A 95 -8.04 14.24 -19.16
N ARG A 96 -8.77 14.30 -20.27
CA ARG A 96 -8.45 13.51 -21.47
C ARG A 96 -7.07 13.86 -22.01
N ARG A 97 -6.79 15.16 -22.15
CA ARG A 97 -5.52 15.66 -22.70
C ARG A 97 -4.35 15.26 -21.82
N ALA A 98 -4.48 15.42 -20.50
CA ALA A 98 -3.49 14.98 -19.53
C ALA A 98 -3.20 13.48 -19.67
N LYS A 99 -4.25 12.65 -19.76
CA LYS A 99 -4.12 11.19 -19.89
C LYS A 99 -3.40 10.78 -21.16
N GLU A 100 -3.76 11.37 -22.29
CA GLU A 100 -3.11 11.14 -23.57
C GLU A 100 -1.63 11.52 -23.53
N LEU A 101 -1.30 12.69 -22.96
CA LEU A 101 0.08 13.17 -22.86
C LEU A 101 0.93 12.30 -21.94
N ILE A 102 0.40 11.90 -20.78
CA ILE A 102 1.07 11.00 -19.85
C ILE A 102 1.32 9.63 -20.48
N ALA A 103 0.31 9.06 -21.14
CA ALA A 103 0.45 7.78 -21.83
C ALA A 103 1.48 7.87 -22.97
N ALA A 104 1.46 8.96 -23.75
CA ALA A 104 2.41 9.20 -24.83
C ALA A 104 3.86 9.35 -24.31
N GLU A 105 4.07 10.06 -23.21
CA GLU A 105 5.40 10.22 -22.60
C GLU A 105 5.93 8.91 -22.03
N LEU A 106 5.09 8.12 -21.34
CA LEU A 106 5.46 6.78 -20.88
C LEU A 106 5.77 5.84 -22.06
N GLY A 107 4.97 5.87 -23.12
CA GLY A 107 5.20 5.11 -24.35
C GLY A 107 6.52 5.50 -25.03
N ARG A 108 6.78 6.81 -25.20
CA ARG A 108 8.03 7.32 -25.75
C ARG A 108 9.25 6.85 -24.94
N ARG A 109 9.18 6.90 -23.60
CA ARG A 109 10.26 6.41 -22.74
C ARG A 109 10.46 4.91 -22.90
N LEU A 110 9.37 4.14 -22.95
CA LEU A 110 9.42 2.70 -23.15
C LEU A 110 10.11 2.34 -24.47
N ASP A 111 9.70 2.97 -25.58
CA ASP A 111 10.28 2.77 -26.92
C ASP A 111 11.77 3.15 -26.96
N ALA A 112 12.12 4.24 -26.27
CA ALA A 112 13.50 4.72 -26.16
C ALA A 112 14.32 3.97 -25.09
N ARG A 113 13.75 2.98 -24.39
CA ARG A 113 14.37 2.26 -23.25
C ARG A 113 14.87 3.17 -22.15
N LEU A 114 14.17 4.27 -21.92
CA LEU A 114 14.44 5.23 -20.85
C LEU A 114 13.74 4.81 -19.57
N ALA A 115 14.42 4.97 -18.45
CA ALA A 115 13.82 4.76 -17.14
C ALA A 115 12.76 5.83 -16.82
N MET A 116 11.83 5.46 -15.96
CA MET A 116 10.92 6.37 -15.26
C MET A 116 11.18 6.17 -13.76
N PRO A 117 12.22 6.81 -13.19
CA PRO A 117 12.53 6.69 -11.78
C PRO A 117 11.49 7.42 -10.94
N TRP A 118 11.16 6.86 -9.79
CA TRP A 118 10.32 7.50 -8.79
C TRP A 118 10.92 7.29 -7.40
N TRP A 119 10.67 8.25 -6.51
CA TRP A 119 11.26 8.27 -5.18
C TRP A 119 10.35 9.01 -4.19
N PHE A 120 10.30 8.51 -2.95
CA PHE A 120 9.76 9.25 -1.80
C PHE A 120 10.29 8.67 -0.47
N LYS A 121 10.15 9.44 0.62
CA LYS A 121 10.44 8.97 1.99
C LYS A 121 9.16 8.91 2.81
N ASP A 122 8.79 7.71 3.26
CA ASP A 122 7.72 7.51 4.24
C ASP A 122 8.29 7.58 5.66
N ALA A 123 8.26 8.79 6.24
CA ALA A 123 8.81 9.06 7.56
C ALA A 123 8.13 8.26 8.70
N ASP A 124 6.94 7.71 8.46
CA ASP A 124 6.23 6.89 9.44
C ASP A 124 6.66 5.42 9.40
N ALA A 125 7.40 5.00 8.36
CA ALA A 125 7.74 3.60 8.12
C ALA A 125 9.24 3.30 8.14
N SER A 126 10.08 4.25 7.73
CA SER A 126 11.52 4.04 7.58
C SER A 126 12.32 5.34 7.64
N ASP A 127 13.56 5.25 8.12
CA ASP A 127 14.55 6.31 7.95
C ASP A 127 15.12 6.36 6.53
N TYR A 128 14.91 5.30 5.75
CA TYR A 128 15.41 5.12 4.39
C TYR A 128 14.33 5.42 3.34
N PRO A 129 14.72 5.97 2.19
CA PRO A 129 13.77 6.23 1.12
C PRO A 129 13.34 4.96 0.39
N LEU A 130 12.21 5.08 -0.30
CA LEU A 130 11.70 4.11 -1.26
C LEU A 130 11.99 4.64 -2.67
N GLU A 131 12.61 3.82 -3.50
CA GLU A 131 13.00 4.17 -4.87
C GLU A 131 12.70 3.02 -5.82
N GLY A 132 12.21 3.33 -7.02
CA GLY A 132 11.96 2.35 -8.06
C GLY A 132 11.94 2.96 -9.45
N ASN A 133 11.68 2.12 -10.45
CA ASN A 133 11.50 2.52 -11.84
C ASN A 133 10.16 1.99 -12.34
N LEU A 134 9.22 2.88 -12.66
CA LEU A 134 7.85 2.51 -13.07
C LEU A 134 7.84 1.67 -14.35
N LEU A 135 8.84 1.85 -15.23
CA LEU A 135 8.96 1.13 -16.51
C LEU A 135 9.84 -0.13 -16.41
N LEU A 136 10.27 -0.55 -15.21
CA LEU A 136 11.13 -1.73 -15.06
C LEU A 136 10.40 -3.01 -15.49
N GLY A 137 10.82 -3.57 -16.62
CA GLY A 137 10.22 -4.79 -17.19
C GLY A 137 8.91 -4.57 -17.92
N ALA A 138 8.55 -3.31 -18.20
CA ALA A 138 7.37 -2.98 -18.98
C ALA A 138 7.57 -3.33 -20.46
N ASP A 139 6.48 -3.70 -21.12
CA ASP A 139 6.41 -3.93 -22.56
C ASP A 139 5.26 -3.17 -23.23
N ARG A 140 4.35 -2.59 -22.43
CA ARG A 140 3.19 -1.87 -22.94
C ARG A 140 2.71 -0.79 -21.97
N VAL A 141 2.20 0.30 -22.53
CA VAL A 141 1.39 1.30 -21.82
C VAL A 141 -0.03 1.22 -22.37
N ALA A 142 -1.03 1.23 -21.48
CA ALA A 142 -2.43 1.18 -21.87
C ALA A 142 -3.22 2.24 -21.11
N THR A 143 -4.12 2.94 -21.79
CA THR A 143 -5.08 3.84 -21.14
C THR A 143 -6.35 3.10 -20.76
N GLU A 144 -7.04 3.56 -19.72
CA GLU A 144 -8.35 3.04 -19.31
C GLU A 144 -8.34 1.53 -19.02
N HIS A 145 -7.26 1.06 -18.38
CA HIS A 145 -7.03 -0.35 -18.15
C HIS A 145 -7.90 -0.86 -16.99
N PRO A 146 -8.73 -1.89 -17.21
CA PRO A 146 -9.57 -2.43 -16.16
C PRO A 146 -8.79 -3.30 -15.18
N LEU A 147 -9.17 -3.25 -13.91
CA LEU A 147 -8.67 -4.09 -12.84
C LEU A 147 -9.81 -4.66 -12.02
N ASP A 148 -9.72 -5.94 -11.72
CA ASP A 148 -10.60 -6.57 -10.74
C ASP A 148 -9.99 -6.41 -9.35
N THR A 149 -10.80 -5.92 -8.41
CA THR A 149 -10.38 -5.76 -7.02
C THR A 149 -10.63 -7.06 -6.22
N PRO A 150 -9.85 -7.31 -5.15
CA PRO A 150 -10.09 -8.43 -4.22
C PRO A 150 -11.51 -8.53 -3.66
N PHE A 151 -12.23 -7.41 -3.62
CA PHE A 151 -13.57 -7.31 -3.06
C PHE A 151 -14.68 -7.36 -4.12
N GLY A 152 -14.33 -7.76 -5.35
CA GLY A 152 -15.29 -8.05 -6.42
C GLY A 152 -15.83 -6.84 -7.16
N SER A 153 -15.16 -5.69 -7.06
CA SER A 153 -15.48 -4.48 -7.84
C SER A 153 -14.51 -4.34 -9.00
N ARG A 154 -14.87 -3.51 -9.98
CA ARG A 154 -14.00 -3.20 -11.12
C ARG A 154 -13.53 -1.76 -11.03
N PHE A 155 -12.22 -1.58 -11.11
CA PHE A 155 -11.57 -0.28 -11.16
C PHE A 155 -11.00 -0.03 -12.55
N ARG A 156 -11.00 1.21 -13.02
CA ARG A 156 -10.37 1.57 -14.29
C ARG A 156 -9.23 2.55 -14.07
N LEU A 157 -8.00 2.09 -14.37
CA LEU A 157 -6.79 2.91 -14.34
C LEU A 157 -6.77 3.88 -15.53
N ASP A 158 -6.47 5.16 -15.29
CA ASP A 158 -6.32 6.13 -16.39
C ASP A 158 -5.19 5.73 -17.32
N VAL A 159 -4.02 5.40 -16.75
CA VAL A 159 -2.86 4.86 -17.48
C VAL A 159 -2.25 3.72 -16.69
N ALA A 160 -2.11 2.55 -17.32
CA ALA A 160 -1.44 1.39 -16.77
C ALA A 160 -0.11 1.15 -17.49
N VAL A 161 0.91 0.82 -16.71
CA VAL A 161 2.17 0.26 -17.20
C VAL A 161 2.10 -1.25 -17.05
N LEU A 162 2.21 -1.96 -18.18
CA LEU A 162 2.04 -3.39 -18.27
C LEU A 162 3.36 -4.06 -18.63
N GLY A 163 3.54 -5.27 -18.12
CA GLY A 163 4.67 -6.14 -18.42
C GLY A 163 4.24 -7.55 -18.79
N PRO A 164 5.21 -8.38 -19.20
CA PRO A 164 4.94 -9.71 -19.69
C PRO A 164 4.37 -10.59 -18.57
N PRO A 165 3.45 -11.51 -18.89
CA PRO A 165 2.86 -12.41 -17.92
C PRO A 165 3.94 -13.25 -17.23
N VAL A 166 3.75 -13.54 -15.93
CA VAL A 166 4.47 -14.65 -15.28
C VAL A 166 3.87 -15.99 -15.68
N GLN A 167 2.55 -16.03 -15.84
CA GLN A 167 1.82 -17.24 -16.22
C GLN A 167 0.89 -17.01 -17.41
N ALA A 168 -0.15 -16.20 -17.26
CA ALA A 168 -1.16 -16.01 -18.30
C ALA A 168 -1.52 -14.54 -18.53
N GLU A 169 -1.90 -13.82 -17.48
CA GLU A 169 -2.30 -12.42 -17.58
C GLU A 169 -1.10 -11.46 -17.57
N PRO A 170 -1.15 -10.38 -18.37
CA PRO A 170 -0.18 -9.30 -18.27
C PRO A 170 -0.03 -8.80 -16.83
N MET A 171 1.20 -8.51 -16.44
CA MET A 171 1.47 -7.93 -15.13
C MET A 171 1.15 -6.44 -15.16
N VAL A 172 0.44 -5.94 -14.15
CA VAL A 172 0.35 -4.50 -13.91
C VAL A 172 1.54 -4.10 -13.06
N LEU A 173 2.47 -3.36 -13.66
CA LEU A 173 3.73 -2.95 -13.03
C LEU A 173 3.59 -1.60 -12.31
N GLY A 174 2.60 -0.81 -12.70
CA GLY A 174 2.27 0.45 -12.07
C GLY A 174 1.09 1.13 -12.75
N GLY A 175 0.59 2.18 -12.12
CA GLY A 175 -0.50 3.00 -12.64
C GLY A 175 -0.26 4.49 -12.47
N VAL A 176 -0.88 5.29 -13.32
CA VAL A 176 -1.01 6.73 -13.17
C VAL A 176 -2.49 7.09 -13.18
N GLU A 177 -2.94 7.83 -12.17
CA GLU A 177 -4.29 8.40 -12.06
C GLU A 177 -4.21 9.90 -12.17
N ILE A 178 -5.12 10.49 -12.95
CA ILE A 178 -5.23 11.94 -13.10
C ILE A 178 -6.39 12.42 -12.24
N GLU A 179 -6.17 13.49 -11.47
CA GLU A 179 -7.18 14.05 -10.58
C GLU A 179 -7.70 15.36 -11.14
N LEU A 180 -9.02 15.43 -11.30
CA LEU A 180 -9.74 16.65 -11.64
C LEU A 180 -10.73 16.96 -10.52
N GLY A 181 -10.37 17.89 -9.66
CA GLY A 181 -11.15 18.25 -8.49
C GLY A 181 -10.84 17.42 -7.26
N HIS A 182 -11.32 17.95 -6.14
CA HIS A 182 -10.77 17.67 -4.81
C HIS A 182 -11.70 16.87 -3.90
N ALA A 183 -12.69 16.18 -4.47
CA ALA A 183 -13.55 15.31 -3.68
C ALA A 183 -12.70 14.20 -3.02
N PHE A 184 -13.01 13.93 -1.76
CA PHE A 184 -12.48 12.75 -1.09
C PHE A 184 -12.94 11.52 -1.89
N ASP A 185 -11.98 10.77 -2.43
CA ASP A 185 -12.17 9.58 -3.27
C ASP A 185 -11.87 8.35 -2.39
N GLY A 186 -12.91 7.79 -1.77
CA GLY A 186 -12.80 6.60 -0.92
C GLY A 186 -12.35 5.38 -1.72
N ARG A 187 -12.74 5.33 -2.99
CA ARG A 187 -12.30 4.34 -3.97
C ARG A 187 -10.77 4.28 -4.10
N LYS A 188 -10.06 5.41 -4.30
CA LYS A 188 -8.58 5.42 -4.37
C LYS A 188 -7.92 4.93 -3.10
N ALA A 189 -8.49 5.22 -1.93
CA ALA A 189 -7.99 4.72 -0.65
C ALA A 189 -8.05 3.17 -0.61
N LEU A 190 -9.17 2.58 -1.02
CA LEU A 190 -9.32 1.11 -1.09
C LEU A 190 -8.39 0.50 -2.14
N ILE A 191 -8.19 1.16 -3.27
CA ILE A 191 -7.27 0.72 -4.31
C ILE A 191 -5.82 0.71 -3.84
N GLY A 192 -5.36 1.80 -3.20
CA GLY A 192 -4.02 1.86 -2.63
C GLY A 192 -3.77 0.81 -1.54
N LYS A 193 -4.83 0.32 -0.87
CA LYS A 193 -4.77 -0.75 0.13
C LYS A 193 -4.92 -2.16 -0.43
N SER A 194 -5.30 -2.31 -1.70
CA SER A 194 -5.63 -3.63 -2.27
C SER A 194 -4.75 -4.02 -3.45
N LEU A 195 -4.06 -3.07 -4.08
CA LEU A 195 -3.27 -3.32 -5.27
C LEU A 195 -1.77 -3.42 -4.97
N GLY A 196 -1.15 -4.48 -5.50
CA GLY A 196 0.27 -4.79 -5.34
C GLY A 196 1.17 -4.12 -6.38
N PHE A 197 1.01 -2.81 -6.62
CA PHE A 197 1.87 -2.02 -7.52
C PHE A 197 1.92 -0.52 -7.13
N PRO A 198 2.94 0.25 -7.54
CA PRO A 198 2.99 1.70 -7.36
C PRO A 198 1.93 2.42 -8.20
N LEU A 199 1.12 3.27 -7.56
CA LEU A 199 0.12 4.11 -8.21
C LEU A 199 0.50 5.59 -8.01
N ILE A 200 0.75 6.29 -9.11
CA ILE A 200 1.09 7.71 -9.11
C ILE A 200 -0.18 8.51 -9.37
N SER A 201 -0.54 9.40 -8.46
CA SER A 201 -1.61 10.37 -8.65
C SER A 201 -1.02 11.71 -9.10
N ILE A 202 -1.63 12.34 -10.11
CA ILE A 202 -1.25 13.65 -10.64
C ILE A 202 -2.48 14.56 -10.59
N ASP A 203 -2.41 15.62 -9.79
CA ASP A 203 -3.50 16.60 -9.67
C ASP A 203 -3.40 17.67 -10.76
N ILE A 204 -4.47 17.83 -11.54
CA ILE A 204 -4.60 18.84 -12.62
C ILE A 204 -5.72 19.85 -12.33
N THR A 205 -6.25 19.91 -11.11
CA THR A 205 -7.45 20.71 -10.77
C THR A 205 -7.31 22.20 -11.11
N GLU A 206 -6.12 22.77 -10.94
CA GLU A 206 -5.86 24.20 -11.18
C GLU A 206 -5.28 24.47 -12.57
N MET A 207 -5.23 23.46 -13.45
CA MET A 207 -4.63 23.58 -14.77
C MET A 207 -5.66 23.88 -15.86
N SER A 208 -5.30 24.78 -16.76
CA SER A 208 -5.97 25.01 -18.03
C SER A 208 -5.46 24.06 -19.12
N ILE A 209 -6.23 23.93 -20.20
CA ILE A 209 -5.87 23.07 -21.33
C ILE A 209 -4.55 23.47 -22.01
N ASP A 210 -4.23 24.77 -22.04
CA ASP A 210 -3.01 25.30 -22.67
C ASP A 210 -1.74 24.99 -21.86
N GLU A 211 -1.88 24.73 -20.57
CA GLU A 211 -0.77 24.30 -19.70
C GLU A 211 -0.43 22.80 -19.90
N LEU A 212 -1.35 22.02 -20.47
CA LEU A 212 -1.18 20.59 -20.73
C LEU A 212 -0.41 20.34 -22.03
N THR A 213 0.91 20.27 -21.90
CA THR A 213 1.90 20.08 -22.98
C THR A 213 2.71 18.79 -22.82
N PRO A 214 3.40 18.31 -23.89
CA PRO A 214 4.35 17.20 -23.74
C PRO A 214 5.44 17.45 -22.69
N GLU A 215 5.93 18.68 -22.61
CA GLU A 215 6.92 19.12 -21.62
C GLU A 215 6.35 19.02 -20.20
N TRP A 216 5.08 19.42 -20.01
CA TRP A 216 4.38 19.23 -18.75
C TRP A 216 4.32 17.75 -18.36
N ALA A 217 3.95 16.84 -19.28
CA ALA A 217 3.84 15.42 -18.96
C ALA A 217 5.19 14.82 -18.51
N GLN A 218 6.28 15.23 -19.16
CA GLN A 218 7.64 14.86 -18.75
C GLN A 218 7.95 15.34 -17.33
N GLN A 219 7.62 16.60 -17.02
CA GLN A 219 7.85 17.20 -15.71
C GLN A 219 6.98 16.56 -14.63
N ALA A 220 5.68 16.37 -14.88
CA ALA A 220 4.73 15.77 -13.95
C ALA A 220 5.17 14.36 -13.53
N LEU A 221 5.58 13.53 -14.49
CA LEU A 221 6.07 12.16 -14.23
C LEU A 221 7.38 12.11 -13.44
N THR A 222 8.18 13.18 -13.46
CA THR A 222 9.48 13.25 -12.77
C THR A 222 9.48 14.19 -11.56
N ALA A 223 8.34 14.80 -11.24
CA ALA A 223 8.21 15.78 -10.16
C ALA A 223 8.48 15.15 -8.79
N THR A 224 9.24 15.87 -7.97
CA THR A 224 9.54 15.54 -6.56
C THR A 224 9.10 16.68 -5.66
N THR A 225 9.16 16.51 -4.33
CA THR A 225 8.94 17.61 -3.38
C THR A 225 9.90 18.79 -3.58
N ARG A 226 11.04 18.57 -4.24
CA ARG A 226 12.01 19.65 -4.57
C ARG A 226 11.61 20.44 -5.82
N SER A 227 10.63 19.97 -6.58
CA SER A 227 10.22 20.57 -7.85
C SER A 227 9.24 21.74 -7.68
N HIS A 228 8.84 22.08 -6.45
CA HIS A 228 7.85 23.11 -6.16
C HIS A 228 8.36 24.07 -5.06
N GLU A 229 8.13 25.37 -5.23
CA GLU A 229 8.65 26.42 -4.33
C GLU A 229 8.23 26.24 -2.87
N GLN A 230 7.00 25.78 -2.64
CA GLN A 230 6.45 25.49 -1.31
C GLN A 230 6.77 24.07 -0.78
N GLY A 231 7.63 23.30 -1.47
CA GLY A 231 7.95 21.92 -1.08
C GLY A 231 6.81 20.90 -1.30
N ARG A 232 5.75 21.29 -2.01
CA ARG A 232 4.60 20.43 -2.32
C ARG A 232 4.94 19.55 -3.52
N ARG A 233 4.60 18.26 -3.47
CA ARG A 233 4.69 17.41 -4.65
C ARG A 233 3.32 17.45 -5.35
N GLN A 234 3.29 17.88 -6.61
CA GLN A 234 2.07 17.79 -7.45
C GLN A 234 1.70 16.35 -7.80
N THR A 235 2.62 15.42 -7.56
CA THR A 235 2.38 13.99 -7.68
C THR A 235 2.44 13.29 -6.34
N TYR A 236 1.60 12.28 -6.13
CA TYR A 236 1.64 11.46 -4.94
C TYR A 236 1.78 9.99 -5.32
N ILE A 237 2.64 9.26 -4.60
CA ILE A 237 2.83 7.82 -4.85
C ILE A 237 2.11 7.05 -3.75
N TYR A 238 1.09 6.30 -4.14
CA TYR A 238 0.53 5.24 -3.33
C TYR A 238 1.34 3.98 -3.56
N LEU A 239 1.89 3.44 -2.48
CA LEU A 239 2.60 2.18 -2.47
C LEU A 239 2.14 1.38 -1.27
N HIS A 240 1.69 0.15 -1.50
CA HIS A 240 1.31 -0.74 -0.42
C HIS A 240 2.55 -1.16 0.40
N ASP A 241 2.43 -1.21 1.73
CA ASP A 241 3.53 -1.55 2.65
C ASP A 241 4.21 -2.90 2.30
N LEU A 242 3.42 -3.85 1.79
CA LEU A 242 3.90 -5.15 1.28
C LEU A 242 4.99 -5.07 0.20
N LEU A 243 5.08 -3.94 -0.53
CA LEU A 243 6.13 -3.69 -1.52
C LEU A 243 7.32 -2.90 -0.96
N TYR A 244 7.28 -2.42 0.29
CA TYR A 244 8.39 -1.65 0.86
C TYR A 244 9.70 -2.44 0.87
N PRO A 245 9.72 -3.75 1.18
CA PRO A 245 10.95 -4.56 1.09
C PRO A 245 11.58 -4.61 -0.31
N LEU A 246 10.81 -4.36 -1.37
CA LEU A 246 11.31 -4.31 -2.74
C LEU A 246 12.01 -2.99 -3.07
N TYR A 247 11.50 -1.87 -2.53
CA TYR A 247 11.90 -0.53 -2.96
C TYR A 247 12.76 0.23 -1.93
N ALA A 248 12.88 -0.26 -0.70
CA ALA A 248 13.65 0.39 0.36
C ALA A 248 15.16 0.36 0.09
N GLN A 249 15.79 1.53 0.13
CA GLN A 249 17.23 1.70 -0.05
C GLN A 249 17.96 1.49 1.28
N LEU A 250 18.02 0.23 1.73
CA LEU A 250 18.65 -0.15 2.99
C LEU A 250 20.17 -0.25 2.84
N PRO A 251 20.98 0.34 3.74
CA PRO A 251 22.43 0.23 3.71
C PRO A 251 22.90 -1.19 4.04
N ALA A 252 24.06 -1.56 3.49
CA ALA A 252 24.62 -2.91 3.60
C ALA A 252 24.79 -3.40 5.05
N PHE A 253 25.12 -2.51 6.00
CA PHE A 253 25.35 -2.89 7.39
C PHE A 253 24.10 -3.43 8.12
N LEU A 254 22.90 -3.26 7.55
CA LEU A 254 21.67 -3.75 8.17
C LEU A 254 21.44 -5.25 7.93
N ASP A 255 22.22 -5.91 7.06
CA ASP A 255 22.12 -7.35 6.82
C ASP A 255 23.29 -7.90 6.00
N ASP A 256 24.19 -8.64 6.65
CA ASP A 256 25.29 -9.34 5.98
C ASP A 256 24.81 -10.59 5.20
N GLU A 257 23.65 -11.17 5.53
CA GLU A 257 23.11 -12.38 4.87
C GLU A 257 22.29 -12.08 3.61
N GLN A 258 21.89 -10.83 3.39
CA GLN A 258 21.12 -10.35 2.22
C GLN A 258 19.81 -11.13 2.00
N ARG A 259 19.16 -11.61 3.06
CA ARG A 259 17.90 -12.37 2.99
C ARG A 259 16.88 -11.83 3.98
N HIS A 260 15.66 -11.67 3.51
CA HIS A 260 14.52 -11.21 4.31
C HIS A 260 13.40 -12.26 4.36
N GLN A 261 12.45 -12.07 5.28
CA GLN A 261 11.37 -13.05 5.49
C GLN A 261 9.99 -12.39 5.53
N PHE A 262 9.03 -13.06 4.90
CA PHE A 262 7.60 -12.78 5.06
C PHE A 262 6.97 -13.90 5.91
N LEU A 263 6.08 -13.50 6.81
CA LEU A 263 5.38 -14.37 7.75
C LEU A 263 3.88 -14.23 7.48
N VAL A 264 3.30 -15.23 6.83
CA VAL A 264 1.95 -15.17 6.30
C VAL A 264 1.03 -16.06 7.13
N PHE A 265 -0.04 -15.47 7.66
CA PHE A 265 -1.09 -16.15 8.41
C PHE A 265 -2.40 -16.10 7.63
N ALA A 266 -2.99 -17.28 7.41
CA ALA A 266 -4.27 -17.50 6.73
C ALA A 266 -4.78 -18.90 7.12
N ASP A 267 -6.00 -19.26 6.71
CA ASP A 267 -6.51 -20.61 6.90
C ASP A 267 -5.63 -21.67 6.20
N ASP A 268 -5.72 -22.92 6.66
CA ASP A 268 -4.86 -24.01 6.19
C ASP A 268 -4.94 -24.26 4.68
N ALA A 269 -6.11 -24.10 4.06
CA ALA A 269 -6.28 -24.31 2.62
C ALA A 269 -5.58 -23.19 1.84
N THR A 270 -5.76 -21.94 2.27
CA THR A 270 -5.07 -20.78 1.70
C THR A 270 -3.56 -20.87 1.86
N LEU A 271 -3.04 -21.30 3.02
CA LEU A 271 -1.60 -21.49 3.24
C LEU A 271 -0.99 -22.52 2.30
N GLN A 272 -1.67 -23.64 2.07
CA GLN A 272 -1.20 -24.68 1.13
C GLN A 272 -1.19 -24.16 -0.31
N LYS A 273 -2.25 -23.44 -0.70
CA LYS A 273 -2.36 -22.82 -2.03
C LYS A 273 -1.25 -21.80 -2.27
N LEU A 274 -1.01 -20.92 -1.29
CA LEU A 274 0.07 -19.94 -1.33
C LEU A 274 1.44 -20.62 -1.40
N ALA A 275 1.69 -21.65 -0.59
CA ALA A 275 2.95 -22.38 -0.64
C ALA A 275 3.21 -22.97 -2.03
N HIS A 276 2.19 -23.57 -2.66
CA HIS A 276 2.29 -24.06 -4.02
C HIS A 276 2.60 -22.93 -5.02
N TRP A 277 1.84 -21.82 -4.95
CA TRP A 277 2.03 -20.69 -5.84
C TRP A 277 3.39 -20.00 -5.70
N MET A 278 3.93 -19.86 -4.48
CA MET A 278 5.25 -19.26 -4.27
C MET A 278 6.39 -20.14 -4.84
N ASN A 279 6.26 -21.46 -4.73
CA ASN A 279 7.21 -22.38 -5.37
C ASN A 279 7.12 -22.31 -6.89
N LEU A 280 5.91 -22.31 -7.45
CA LEU A 280 5.70 -22.18 -8.90
C LEU A 280 6.22 -20.84 -9.41
N LEU A 281 5.99 -19.75 -8.67
CA LEU A 281 6.50 -18.42 -9.00
C LEU A 281 8.04 -18.40 -9.02
N ALA A 282 8.69 -19.01 -8.02
CA ALA A 282 10.15 -19.11 -7.98
C ALA A 282 10.70 -19.90 -9.18
N GLU A 283 10.05 -21.00 -9.55
CA GLU A 283 10.41 -21.80 -10.72
C GLU A 283 10.24 -21.01 -12.03
N ARG A 284 9.08 -20.35 -12.22
CA ARG A 284 8.77 -19.57 -13.42
C ARG A 284 9.68 -18.37 -13.62
N LEU A 285 10.20 -17.82 -12.54
CA LEU A 285 11.17 -16.74 -12.57
C LEU A 285 12.62 -17.25 -12.47
N GLU A 286 12.84 -18.55 -12.62
CA GLU A 286 14.16 -19.17 -12.74
C GLU A 286 15.08 -18.92 -11.52
N TYR A 287 14.50 -18.89 -10.32
CA TYR A 287 15.31 -18.83 -9.11
C TYR A 287 16.11 -20.13 -8.91
N PRO A 288 17.39 -20.05 -8.52
CA PRO A 288 18.14 -21.23 -8.12
C PRO A 288 17.49 -21.97 -6.96
N LYS A 289 17.65 -23.30 -6.93
CA LYS A 289 17.13 -24.14 -5.84
C LYS A 289 17.63 -23.64 -4.49
N GLY A 290 16.72 -23.35 -3.57
CA GLY A 290 17.02 -22.86 -2.22
C GLY A 290 17.22 -21.34 -2.09
N ALA A 291 17.25 -20.59 -3.20
CA ALA A 291 17.26 -19.13 -3.17
C ALA A 291 15.94 -18.60 -2.56
N VAL A 292 14.81 -19.13 -3.02
CA VAL A 292 13.50 -18.92 -2.41
C VAL A 292 13.17 -20.11 -1.53
N ALA A 293 13.03 -19.90 -0.22
CA ALA A 293 12.62 -20.94 0.71
C ALA A 293 11.18 -20.73 1.16
N VAL A 294 10.32 -21.69 0.81
CA VAL A 294 8.88 -21.70 1.13
C VAL A 294 8.64 -22.79 2.17
N ALA A 295 8.25 -22.41 3.40
CA ALA A 295 8.10 -23.37 4.50
C ALA A 295 6.82 -23.14 5.31
N LEU A 296 6.04 -24.21 5.50
CA LEU A 296 4.93 -24.21 6.45
C LEU A 296 5.46 -24.54 7.85
N VAL A 297 5.40 -23.55 8.74
CA VAL A 297 5.82 -23.68 10.13
C VAL A 297 4.61 -24.17 10.93
N ASN A 298 4.76 -25.26 11.69
CA ASN A 298 3.68 -25.88 12.46
C ASN A 298 4.04 -25.90 13.94
N GLY A 299 3.12 -25.48 14.82
CA GLY A 299 3.31 -25.46 16.27
C GLY A 299 3.18 -26.83 16.97
N LYS A 300 3.73 -27.91 16.41
CA LYS A 300 3.53 -29.30 16.92
C LYS A 300 4.33 -29.65 18.18
N SER A 301 5.40 -28.92 18.46
CA SER A 301 6.25 -29.03 19.65
C SER A 301 6.30 -27.68 20.38
N GLU A 302 6.66 -27.69 21.67
CA GLU A 302 6.79 -26.45 22.46
C GLU A 302 7.73 -25.43 21.80
N GLN A 303 8.88 -25.89 21.29
CA GLN A 303 9.84 -25.04 20.61
C GLN A 303 9.25 -24.43 19.32
N SER A 304 8.57 -25.25 18.50
CA SER A 304 7.92 -24.75 17.28
C SER A 304 6.72 -23.83 17.58
N ARG A 305 6.04 -24.03 18.71
CA ARG A 305 4.94 -23.16 19.16
C ARG A 305 5.48 -21.78 19.53
N LYS A 306 6.59 -21.71 20.28
CA LYS A 306 7.29 -20.44 20.56
C LYS A 306 7.76 -19.74 19.29
N MET A 307 8.24 -20.49 18.29
CA MET A 307 8.60 -19.90 16.99
C MET A 307 7.39 -19.31 16.26
N LEU A 308 6.24 -20.00 16.30
CA LEU A 308 5.00 -19.53 15.70
C LEU A 308 4.46 -18.30 16.43
N GLU A 309 4.46 -18.31 17.76
CA GLU A 309 4.05 -17.17 18.61
C GLU A 309 4.89 -15.92 18.27
N ARG A 310 6.23 -16.06 18.20
CA ARG A 310 7.13 -14.96 17.78
C ARG A 310 6.88 -14.49 16.35
N ALA A 311 6.48 -15.38 15.44
CA ALA A 311 6.11 -14.99 14.09
C ALA A 311 4.78 -14.21 14.07
N GLY A 312 3.82 -14.64 14.89
CA GLY A 312 2.54 -13.99 15.08
C GLY A 312 2.67 -12.58 15.67
N GLU A 313 3.54 -12.40 16.66
CA GLU A 313 3.87 -11.10 17.24
C GLU A 313 4.37 -10.09 16.19
N VAL A 314 5.09 -10.56 15.17
CA VAL A 314 5.54 -9.70 14.05
C VAL A 314 4.38 -9.38 13.10
N ALA A 315 3.48 -10.34 12.86
CA ALA A 315 2.34 -10.18 11.97
C ALA A 315 1.22 -9.31 12.59
N GLY A 316 1.16 -9.20 13.92
CA GLY A 316 0.23 -8.34 14.66
C GLY A 316 -0.70 -9.12 15.59
N PRO A 317 -1.43 -8.44 16.49
CA PRO A 317 -2.19 -9.07 17.58
C PRO A 317 -3.27 -10.06 17.12
N ASP A 318 -3.82 -9.85 15.92
CA ASP A 318 -4.93 -10.63 15.37
C ASP A 318 -4.50 -11.97 14.73
N TRP A 319 -3.20 -12.32 14.76
CA TRP A 319 -2.66 -13.47 14.03
C TRP A 319 -3.32 -14.81 14.41
N LYS A 320 -3.76 -14.95 15.67
CA LYS A 320 -4.40 -16.16 16.17
C LYS A 320 -5.77 -16.40 15.54
N ASP A 321 -6.47 -15.33 15.17
CA ASP A 321 -7.77 -15.40 14.50
C ASP A 321 -7.62 -15.95 13.08
N PHE A 322 -6.47 -15.72 12.45
CA PHE A 322 -6.15 -16.28 11.14
C PHE A 322 -5.71 -17.74 11.26
N ASN A 323 -4.69 -18.00 12.09
CA ASN A 323 -4.18 -19.35 12.30
C ASN A 323 -3.26 -19.44 13.53
N SER A 324 -3.78 -19.99 14.62
CA SER A 324 -2.99 -20.20 15.84
C SER A 324 -2.03 -21.40 15.78
N GLN A 325 -2.09 -22.21 14.73
CA GLN A 325 -1.39 -23.51 14.64
C GLN A 325 -0.26 -23.50 13.60
N ARG A 326 -0.38 -22.68 12.57
CA ARG A 326 0.51 -22.70 11.40
C ARG A 326 0.67 -21.32 10.77
N CYS A 327 1.81 -21.12 10.12
CA CYS A 327 2.00 -19.99 9.21
C CYS A 327 2.89 -20.41 8.03
N LEU A 328 2.81 -19.65 6.94
CA LEU A 328 3.75 -19.76 5.83
C LEU A 328 4.91 -18.79 6.06
N ARG A 329 6.12 -19.33 6.15
CA ARG A 329 7.36 -18.55 6.15
C ARG A 329 7.97 -18.58 4.77
N LEU A 330 8.17 -17.41 4.18
CA LEU A 330 8.82 -17.21 2.91
C LEU A 330 10.14 -16.47 3.14
N THR A 331 11.26 -17.06 2.72
CA THR A 331 12.59 -16.42 2.82
C THR A 331 13.16 -16.21 1.43
N LEU A 332 13.45 -14.95 1.10
CA LEU A 332 13.88 -14.53 -0.24
C LEU A 332 15.24 -13.82 -0.18
N PRO A 333 16.02 -13.82 -1.26
CA PRO A 333 17.12 -12.87 -1.39
C PRO A 333 16.54 -11.45 -1.49
N ARG A 334 17.25 -10.48 -0.92
CA ARG A 334 16.91 -9.07 -1.12
C ARG A 334 17.15 -8.66 -2.58
N PRO A 335 16.41 -7.67 -3.09
CA PRO A 335 16.71 -7.07 -4.38
C PRO A 335 18.13 -6.53 -4.41
N ARG A 336 18.90 -6.83 -5.46
CA ARG A 336 20.30 -6.39 -5.57
C ARG A 336 20.43 -4.88 -5.77
N ASN A 337 19.47 -4.30 -6.47
CA ASN A 337 19.34 -2.87 -6.75
C ASN A 337 17.97 -2.59 -7.37
N THR A 338 17.70 -1.31 -7.67
CA THR A 338 16.44 -0.83 -8.28
C THR A 338 16.19 -1.34 -9.70
N ALA A 339 17.15 -2.01 -10.34
CA ALA A 339 17.02 -2.62 -11.67
C ALA A 339 16.92 -4.16 -11.63
N ASP A 340 16.82 -4.79 -10.45
CA ASP A 340 16.70 -6.24 -10.31
C ASP A 340 15.31 -6.73 -10.77
N LEU A 341 15.19 -7.00 -12.07
CA LEU A 341 13.94 -7.40 -12.71
C LEU A 341 13.37 -8.71 -12.14
N GLN A 342 14.22 -9.67 -11.78
CA GLN A 342 13.79 -10.96 -11.24
C GLN A 342 13.15 -10.77 -9.85
N ALA A 343 13.77 -9.96 -8.99
CA ALA A 343 13.22 -9.61 -7.68
C ALA A 343 11.93 -8.77 -7.83
N HIS A 344 11.92 -7.80 -8.74
CA HIS A 344 10.76 -6.96 -9.03
C HIS A 344 9.55 -7.80 -9.43
N ARG A 345 9.68 -8.69 -10.42
CA ARG A 345 8.58 -9.55 -10.88
C ARG A 345 8.10 -10.51 -9.78
N PHE A 346 9.00 -11.05 -8.97
CA PHE A 346 8.63 -11.95 -7.87
C PHE A 346 7.80 -11.20 -6.82
N HIS A 347 8.31 -10.08 -6.31
CA HIS A 347 7.66 -9.33 -5.23
C HIS A 347 6.32 -8.74 -5.65
N MET A 348 6.21 -8.21 -6.87
CA MET A 348 4.95 -7.67 -7.40
C MET A 348 3.89 -8.77 -7.55
N THR A 349 4.27 -9.93 -8.07
CA THR A 349 3.35 -11.07 -8.21
C THR A 349 2.95 -11.62 -6.85
N MET A 350 3.91 -11.77 -5.94
CA MET A 350 3.65 -12.18 -4.56
C MET A 350 2.69 -11.21 -3.86
N ALA A 351 2.90 -9.91 -3.99
CA ALA A 351 2.03 -8.90 -3.40
C ALA A 351 0.59 -9.02 -3.94
N ARG A 352 0.41 -9.18 -5.26
CA ARG A 352 -0.92 -9.41 -5.86
C ARG A 352 -1.56 -10.70 -5.35
N LEU A 353 -0.81 -11.80 -5.23
CA LEU A 353 -1.34 -13.05 -4.68
C LEU A 353 -1.80 -12.90 -3.23
N LEU A 354 -1.01 -12.20 -2.41
CA LEU A 354 -1.31 -12.00 -0.99
C LEU A 354 -2.44 -11.00 -0.74
N LEU A 355 -2.58 -9.95 -1.56
CA LEU A 355 -3.61 -8.92 -1.39
C LEU A 355 -4.91 -9.24 -2.11
N SER A 356 -4.85 -9.88 -3.28
CA SER A 356 -6.01 -10.09 -4.16
C SER A 356 -6.58 -11.50 -4.11
N HIS A 357 -5.80 -12.49 -3.69
CA HIS A 357 -6.18 -13.91 -3.77
C HIS A 357 -6.07 -14.66 -2.45
N ALA A 358 -5.70 -13.97 -1.37
CA ALA A 358 -5.60 -14.54 -0.05
C ALA A 358 -6.15 -13.56 0.99
N ASP A 359 -7.00 -14.04 1.89
CA ASP A 359 -7.37 -13.30 3.08
C ASP A 359 -6.25 -13.45 4.13
N ALA A 360 -5.09 -12.84 3.87
CA ALA A 360 -3.86 -13.15 4.58
C ALA A 360 -3.25 -11.96 5.34
N LEU A 361 -2.96 -12.18 6.61
CA LEU A 361 -2.16 -11.29 7.44
C LEU A 361 -0.67 -11.51 7.16
N VAL A 362 0.09 -10.44 6.95
CA VAL A 362 1.51 -10.54 6.57
C VAL A 362 2.41 -9.72 7.48
N GLY A 363 3.29 -10.42 8.20
CA GLY A 363 4.45 -9.86 8.89
C GLY A 363 5.74 -9.94 8.06
N TYR A 364 6.75 -9.18 8.47
CA TYR A 364 8.03 -9.05 7.78
C TYR A 364 9.20 -9.00 8.75
N LYS A 365 10.29 -9.65 8.37
CA LYS A 365 11.61 -9.53 9.01
C LYS A 365 12.62 -9.07 7.99
N TYR A 366 13.29 -7.96 8.26
CA TYR A 366 14.24 -7.37 7.31
C TYR A 366 15.48 -8.25 7.11
N CYS A 367 15.94 -8.97 8.12
CA CYS A 367 17.01 -9.94 8.02
C CYS A 367 16.61 -11.26 8.71
N ASN A 368 17.34 -12.33 8.41
CA ASN A 368 17.21 -13.58 9.16
C ASN A 368 17.66 -13.41 10.61
N GLY A 369 17.06 -14.17 11.52
CA GLY A 369 17.50 -14.21 12.91
C GLY A 369 17.12 -13.00 13.77
N VAL A 370 16.56 -11.93 13.19
CA VAL A 370 16.07 -10.80 13.99
C VAL A 370 14.94 -11.23 14.94
N ASN A 371 15.09 -10.84 16.21
CA ASN A 371 14.13 -11.07 17.28
C ASN A 371 13.27 -9.82 17.47
N ASN A 372 11.98 -10.02 17.70
CA ASN A 372 11.04 -8.95 18.02
C ASN A 372 11.13 -8.63 19.52
N ASN A 373 12.14 -7.86 19.91
CA ASN A 373 12.35 -7.53 21.33
C ASN A 373 11.33 -6.50 21.84
N ASP A 374 10.81 -5.66 20.93
CA ASP A 374 9.92 -4.52 21.23
C ASP A 374 8.58 -4.72 20.49
N PRO A 375 7.74 -5.72 20.86
CA PRO A 375 6.55 -6.10 20.10
C PRO A 375 5.48 -4.98 19.96
N GLU A 376 5.52 -3.98 20.83
CA GLU A 376 4.69 -2.77 20.79
C GLU A 376 5.07 -1.79 19.67
N GLU A 377 6.29 -1.88 19.15
CA GLU A 377 6.76 -1.04 18.05
C GLU A 377 6.32 -1.60 16.69
N ASP A 378 5.76 -0.73 15.85
CA ASP A 378 5.26 -1.12 14.52
C ASP A 378 6.38 -1.27 13.47
N VAL A 379 7.58 -0.77 13.78
CA VAL A 379 8.73 -0.68 12.88
C VAL A 379 9.93 -1.37 13.51
N TRP A 380 10.73 -2.03 12.69
CA TRP A 380 12.01 -2.58 13.13
C TRP A 380 13.02 -1.47 13.44
N ILE A 381 13.60 -1.50 14.64
CA ILE A 381 14.69 -0.59 15.03
C ILE A 381 15.99 -1.39 15.06
N ALA A 382 16.93 -1.03 14.20
CA ALA A 382 18.27 -1.60 14.20
C ALA A 382 19.23 -0.69 14.97
N HIS A 383 20.04 -1.31 15.82
CA HIS A 383 21.00 -0.63 16.65
C HIS A 383 22.41 -0.88 16.12
N ARG A 384 23.20 0.18 15.93
CA ARG A 384 24.58 0.07 15.45
C ARG A 384 25.52 0.89 16.32
N TRP A 385 26.53 0.21 16.84
CA TRP A 385 27.70 0.85 17.44
C TRP A 385 28.69 1.26 16.34
N ILE A 386 29.10 2.53 16.35
CA ILE A 386 30.13 3.07 15.47
C ILE A 386 31.38 3.30 16.32
N ALA A 387 32.25 2.29 16.35
CA ALA A 387 33.41 2.24 17.24
C ALA A 387 34.36 3.43 17.07
N GLU A 388 34.56 3.87 15.82
CA GLU A 388 35.43 5.03 15.48
C GLU A 388 34.97 6.34 16.13
N GLN A 389 33.66 6.47 16.38
CA GLN A 389 33.04 7.68 16.91
C GLN A 389 32.60 7.52 18.37
N GLY A 390 32.66 6.31 18.92
CA GLY A 390 32.15 6.02 20.25
C GLY A 390 30.65 6.30 20.40
N ILE A 391 29.86 6.19 19.32
CA ILE A 391 28.42 6.47 19.35
C ILE A 391 27.57 5.27 18.99
N HIS A 392 26.40 5.19 19.63
CA HIS A 392 25.36 4.24 19.30
C HIS A 392 24.29 4.93 18.45
N THR A 393 23.95 4.34 17.31
CA THR A 393 22.95 4.87 16.38
C THR A 393 21.76 3.93 16.30
N GLN A 394 20.57 4.49 16.10
CA GLN A 394 19.33 3.76 15.90
C GLN A 394 18.81 4.04 14.50
N HIS A 395 18.28 3.02 13.84
CA HIS A 395 17.80 3.08 12.47
C HIS A 395 16.44 2.42 12.36
N ARG A 396 15.42 3.18 12.00
CA ARG A 396 14.08 2.66 11.67
C ARG A 396 14.14 2.02 10.29
N VAL A 397 14.10 0.70 10.25
CA VAL A 397 14.36 -0.08 9.04
C VAL A 397 13.12 -0.14 8.16
N LEU A 398 12.11 -0.93 8.56
CA LEU A 398 10.88 -1.14 7.83
C LEU A 398 9.76 -1.59 8.78
N PRO A 399 8.49 -1.47 8.40
CA PRO A 399 7.37 -1.97 9.21
C PRO A 399 7.45 -3.48 9.48
N LYS A 400 7.01 -3.90 10.65
CA LYS A 400 6.89 -5.31 11.04
C LYS A 400 5.68 -5.96 10.39
N ARG A 401 4.55 -5.26 10.37
CA ARG A 401 3.29 -5.67 9.73
C ARG A 401 3.16 -4.96 8.38
N LEU A 402 2.97 -5.73 7.32
CA LEU A 402 2.95 -5.21 5.94
C LEU A 402 1.58 -5.27 5.28
N ALA A 403 0.70 -6.19 5.67
CA ALA A 403 -0.61 -6.32 5.06
C ALA A 403 -1.63 -6.93 6.01
N GLU A 404 -2.88 -6.52 5.82
CA GLU A 404 -4.09 -7.20 6.28
C GLU A 404 -5.05 -7.31 5.10
N PRO A 405 -5.88 -8.36 5.01
CA PRO A 405 -6.83 -8.49 3.93
C PRO A 405 -7.91 -7.41 3.96
N ILE A 406 -8.07 -6.76 2.81
CA ILE A 406 -9.07 -5.72 2.58
C ILE A 406 -10.51 -6.21 2.78
N ASN A 407 -10.79 -7.50 2.56
CA ASN A 407 -12.11 -8.07 2.81
C ASN A 407 -12.48 -8.04 4.31
N ARG A 408 -11.49 -8.23 5.21
CA ARG A 408 -11.70 -8.06 6.65
C ARG A 408 -12.00 -6.61 6.99
N LEU A 409 -11.27 -5.66 6.39
CA LEU A 409 -11.55 -4.23 6.56
C LEU A 409 -12.97 -3.87 6.12
N ILE A 410 -13.41 -4.39 4.96
CA ILE A 410 -14.76 -4.17 4.45
C ILE A 410 -15.82 -4.76 5.37
N ALA A 411 -15.63 -6.01 5.81
CA ALA A 411 -16.53 -6.67 6.75
C ALA A 411 -16.66 -5.89 8.07
N VAL A 412 -15.53 -5.48 8.66
CA VAL A 412 -15.51 -4.68 9.89
C VAL A 412 -16.32 -3.39 9.72
N VAL A 413 -16.15 -2.67 8.62
CA VAL A 413 -16.90 -1.42 8.37
C VAL A 413 -18.39 -1.68 8.15
N SER A 414 -18.74 -2.76 7.44
CA SER A 414 -20.14 -3.17 7.27
C SER A 414 -20.81 -3.56 8.60
N ASP A 415 -20.06 -4.13 9.54
CA ASP A 415 -20.58 -4.62 10.82
C ASP A 415 -20.58 -3.56 11.94
N LEU A 416 -20.02 -2.36 11.73
CA LEU A 416 -19.92 -1.25 12.71
C LEU A 416 -21.25 -0.88 13.41
N ARG A 417 -22.40 -1.29 12.88
CA ARG A 417 -23.71 -1.08 13.50
C ARG A 417 -24.59 -2.33 13.67
N ARG A 418 -24.13 -3.52 13.25
CA ARG A 418 -24.89 -4.77 13.37
C ARG A 418 -24.79 -5.36 14.79
N ASP A 419 -23.67 -5.17 15.47
CA ASP A 419 -23.44 -5.56 16.88
C ASP A 419 -24.30 -4.79 17.89
N HIS A 420 -24.98 -3.72 17.46
CA HIS A 420 -25.77 -2.87 18.34
C HIS A 420 -27.21 -3.35 18.54
N GLU A 421 -27.85 -3.98 17.55
CA GLU A 421 -29.23 -4.49 17.70
C GLU A 421 -29.30 -5.70 18.65
N THR A 422 -28.25 -6.53 18.67
CA THR A 422 -28.11 -7.63 19.64
C THR A 422 -27.87 -7.11 21.06
N SER A 423 -27.00 -6.11 21.25
CA SER A 423 -26.72 -5.55 22.58
C SER A 423 -27.88 -4.75 23.19
N ALA A 424 -28.72 -4.12 22.37
CA ALA A 424 -29.90 -3.37 22.81
C ALA A 424 -31.15 -4.26 22.98
N ALA A 425 -31.16 -5.47 22.42
CA ALA A 425 -32.21 -6.46 22.62
C ALA A 425 -31.96 -7.36 23.86
N GLU A 426 -30.74 -7.36 24.39
CA GLU A 426 -30.34 -8.10 25.60
C GLU A 426 -30.26 -7.19 26.86
N SER A 427 -30.53 -5.90 26.72
CA SER A 427 -30.67 -4.91 27.79
C SER A 427 -32.13 -4.48 27.97
#